data_AF-A0A925AZF6-F1
#
_entry.id   AF-A0A925AZF6-F1
#
_cell.length_a   1.000
_cell.length_b   1.000
_cell.length_c   1.000
_cell.angle_alpha   90.00
_cell.angle_beta   90.00
_cell.angle_gamma   90.00
#
_symmetry.space_group_name_H-M   'P 1'
#
loop_
_entity.id
_entity.type
_entity.pdbx_description
1 polymer ?
#
loop_
_entity_poly.entity_id
_entity_poly.type
_entity_poly.pdbx_seq_one_letter_code
_entity_poly.pdbx_strand_id
1 'polypeptide(L)'
;MRFILLLNLIVALTTLDAKAFNNNSGIGLTVSADGSGDVKTVQDAIDKIPANNKKRFVIYIKQGFYKQQINIPNNKPFVTFRGDNAEKTILTFDLNNAKSGSTSASYSVYIGGHDFRAENITFENSFGKGSQAVAALVEADRATFKNCRFIGWQDTLYAKNGRQFYQNCYIEGHVDFIFGQASAVFENCVIHSKGDGYIAAPMRFAANEASGFVFLKSKLTGANTEKGVFLGRPWRDYGRTVYIETEMGAHIKPEGWNNWLPEREKTAYFAEYKSTGAGAKPESRVKWIHQLSEAESKQFLPETFLKGADGWNPKSDILLNSEVKKLSFQPVEWKDVLKQSKTWYSVDEASRIADQVVIYQHDNGGWGKNVDMAAMLTQAEREKLLKEKTDTTETTIDNRSTFTQVNYLAKVITASLAKTTPP
;
A
#
# COMPACT_ATOMS: atom_id res chain seq x y z
N MET A 1 23.43 60.31 -49.32
CA MET A 1 23.12 60.39 -47.88
C MET A 1 21.74 59.81 -47.63
N ARG A 2 21.66 58.56 -47.17
CA ARG A 2 20.62 57.98 -46.29
C ARG A 2 20.82 56.47 -46.26
N PHE A 3 21.37 56.00 -45.14
CA PHE A 3 21.51 54.60 -44.77
C PHE A 3 20.11 53.99 -44.60
N ILE A 4 19.87 52.82 -45.21
CA ILE A 4 18.75 51.94 -44.87
C ILE A 4 19.38 50.76 -44.10
N LEU A 5 19.15 50.72 -42.78
CA LEU A 5 19.46 49.57 -41.94
C LEU A 5 18.53 48.41 -42.32
N LEU A 6 19.12 47.32 -42.82
CA LEU A 6 18.49 46.00 -42.87
C LEU A 6 18.61 45.35 -41.49
N LEU A 7 17.50 45.27 -40.77
CA LEU A 7 17.37 44.56 -39.50
C LEU A 7 17.18 43.06 -39.81
N ASN A 8 18.25 42.27 -39.70
CA ASN A 8 18.17 40.80 -39.74
C ASN A 8 17.62 40.30 -38.39
N LEU A 9 16.38 39.84 -38.38
CA LEU A 9 15.74 39.18 -37.25
C LEU A 9 16.24 37.72 -37.18
N ILE A 10 17.30 37.48 -36.40
CA ILE A 10 17.73 36.12 -36.04
C ILE A 10 16.78 35.61 -34.96
N VAL A 11 15.87 34.70 -35.34
CA VAL A 11 15.11 33.90 -34.38
C VAL A 11 16.06 32.84 -33.82
N ALA A 12 16.65 33.12 -32.66
CA ALA A 12 17.33 32.11 -31.87
C ALA A 12 16.24 31.20 -31.25
N LEU A 13 16.01 30.03 -31.86
CA LEU A 13 15.38 28.92 -31.15
C LEU A 13 16.32 28.51 -30.01
N THR A 14 16.06 29.01 -28.81
CA THR A 14 16.65 28.42 -27.61
C THR A 14 15.96 27.08 -27.39
N THR A 15 16.61 26.00 -27.81
CA THR A 15 16.36 24.68 -27.25
C THR A 15 16.52 24.80 -25.73
N LEU A 16 15.44 24.53 -24.99
CA LEU A 16 15.52 24.30 -23.56
C LEU A 16 16.38 23.06 -23.36
N ASP A 17 17.67 23.29 -23.17
CA ASP A 17 18.60 22.28 -22.71
C ASP A 17 18.02 21.64 -21.44
N ALA A 18 17.86 20.32 -21.52
CA ALA A 18 17.58 19.48 -20.38
C ALA A 18 18.59 19.82 -19.29
N LYS A 19 18.13 20.46 -18.20
CA LYS A 19 18.96 20.71 -17.03
C LYS A 19 19.55 19.37 -16.58
N ALA A 20 20.87 19.28 -16.65
CA ALA A 20 21.65 18.21 -16.06
C ALA A 20 21.18 17.99 -14.62
N PHE A 21 20.65 16.80 -14.36
CA PHE A 21 20.23 16.39 -13.03
C PHE A 21 21.47 16.26 -12.15
N ASN A 22 21.43 16.95 -11.01
CA ASN A 22 22.49 16.95 -10.02
C ASN A 22 22.52 15.57 -9.35
N ASN A 23 23.49 14.74 -9.76
CA ASN A 23 23.81 13.46 -9.16
C ASN A 23 24.29 13.67 -7.72
N ASN A 24 23.38 13.61 -6.75
CA ASN A 24 23.75 13.38 -5.37
C ASN A 24 23.18 12.03 -4.88
N SER A 25 24.07 11.04 -4.88
CA SER A 25 24.22 9.96 -3.87
C SER A 25 23.31 8.71 -3.86
N GLY A 26 22.79 8.26 -5.00
CA GLY A 26 22.20 6.92 -5.15
C GLY A 26 22.82 6.12 -6.29
N ILE A 27 23.14 4.83 -6.09
CA ILE A 27 23.37 3.90 -7.20
C ILE A 27 22.00 3.71 -7.87
N GLY A 28 21.90 3.89 -9.18
CA GLY A 28 20.62 3.84 -9.87
C GLY A 28 20.66 3.07 -11.18
N LEU A 29 19.48 2.63 -11.60
CA LEU A 29 19.26 1.83 -12.79
C LEU A 29 18.05 2.37 -13.57
N THR A 30 18.14 2.41 -14.89
CA THR A 30 17.07 2.87 -15.78
C THR A 30 16.29 1.70 -16.36
N VAL A 31 14.97 1.70 -16.20
CA VAL A 31 14.03 0.74 -16.78
C VAL A 31 13.35 1.37 -17.98
N SER A 32 13.35 0.67 -19.11
CA SER A 32 12.61 1.09 -20.30
C SER A 32 12.01 -0.08 -21.06
N ALA A 33 10.69 -0.06 -21.28
CA ALA A 33 9.99 -1.12 -21.99
C ALA A 33 10.50 -1.32 -23.44
N ASP A 34 10.95 -0.24 -24.09
CA ASP A 34 11.50 -0.25 -25.44
C ASP A 34 12.96 -0.74 -25.53
N GLY A 35 13.62 -1.02 -24.39
CA GLY A 35 15.01 -1.44 -24.33
C GLY A 35 16.05 -0.32 -24.36
N SER A 36 15.64 0.96 -24.35
CA SER A 36 16.55 2.12 -24.29
C SER A 36 17.10 2.43 -22.88
N GLY A 37 16.91 1.52 -21.93
CA GLY A 37 17.41 1.59 -20.54
C GLY A 37 18.34 0.42 -20.22
N ASP A 38 18.77 0.34 -18.96
CA ASP A 38 19.67 -0.72 -18.46
C ASP A 38 18.98 -2.09 -18.34
N VAL A 39 17.65 -2.11 -18.15
CA VAL A 39 16.81 -3.31 -18.18
C VAL A 39 15.43 -2.99 -18.77
N LYS A 40 14.69 -4.03 -19.16
CA LYS A 40 13.34 -3.88 -19.75
C LYS A 40 12.22 -3.86 -18.72
N THR A 41 12.40 -4.55 -17.60
CA THR A 41 11.34 -4.74 -16.60
C THR A 41 11.71 -4.15 -15.23
N VAL A 42 10.70 -3.81 -14.44
CA VAL A 42 10.93 -3.27 -13.09
C VAL A 42 11.42 -4.38 -12.16
N GLN A 43 10.92 -5.61 -12.32
CA GLN A 43 11.40 -6.75 -11.53
C GLN A 43 12.90 -7.03 -11.78
N ASP A 44 13.37 -6.98 -13.03
CA ASP A 44 14.81 -7.13 -13.32
C ASP A 44 15.68 -6.09 -12.59
N ALA A 45 15.16 -4.86 -12.45
CA ALA A 45 15.86 -3.81 -11.71
C ALA A 45 15.92 -4.12 -10.20
N ILE A 46 14.80 -4.58 -9.63
CA ILE A 46 14.72 -4.98 -8.22
C ILE A 46 15.65 -6.16 -7.95
N ASP A 47 15.71 -7.14 -8.85
CA ASP A 47 16.49 -8.37 -8.69
C ASP A 47 18.00 -8.11 -8.60
N LYS A 48 18.47 -7.02 -9.22
CA LYS A 48 19.85 -6.55 -9.14
C LYS A 48 20.21 -5.88 -7.80
N ILE A 49 19.23 -5.53 -6.96
CA ILE A 49 19.47 -4.93 -5.65
C ILE A 49 19.90 -6.03 -4.67
N PRO A 50 21.02 -5.89 -3.95
CA PRO A 50 21.47 -6.88 -2.98
C PRO A 50 20.50 -6.97 -1.79
N ALA A 51 20.37 -8.18 -1.24
CA ALA A 51 19.65 -8.37 0.02
C ALA A 51 20.31 -7.56 1.15
N ASN A 52 19.50 -7.12 2.12
CA ASN A 52 19.87 -6.25 3.24
C ASN A 52 20.55 -4.96 2.79
N ASN A 53 20.09 -4.39 1.68
CA ASN A 53 20.58 -3.13 1.15
C ASN A 53 20.59 -2.03 2.23
N LYS A 54 21.65 -1.22 2.28
CA LYS A 54 21.83 -0.15 3.28
C LYS A 54 21.87 1.26 2.68
N LYS A 55 21.87 1.37 1.35
CA LYS A 55 22.03 2.63 0.63
C LYS A 55 20.85 2.84 -0.31
N ARG A 56 20.42 4.08 -0.49
CA ARG A 56 19.29 4.38 -1.39
C ARG A 56 19.63 3.94 -2.82
N PHE A 57 18.81 3.05 -3.37
CA PHE A 57 18.91 2.58 -4.76
C PHE A 57 17.77 3.20 -5.57
N VAL A 58 18.08 3.92 -6.65
CA VAL A 58 17.08 4.66 -7.44
C VAL A 58 16.82 3.95 -8.75
N ILE A 59 15.61 3.44 -8.94
CA ILE A 59 15.14 2.87 -10.19
C ILE A 59 14.37 3.97 -10.94
N TYR A 60 14.98 4.47 -12.01
CA TYR A 60 14.35 5.41 -12.94
C TYR A 60 13.50 4.62 -13.93
N ILE A 61 12.20 4.88 -13.99
CA ILE A 61 11.27 4.15 -14.85
C ILE A 61 10.75 5.11 -15.90
N LYS A 62 11.19 4.92 -17.15
CA LYS A 62 10.74 5.75 -18.27
C LYS A 62 9.22 5.62 -18.47
N GLN A 63 8.66 6.54 -19.25
CA GLN A 63 7.26 6.43 -19.67
C GLN A 63 7.02 5.11 -20.41
N GLY A 64 5.93 4.44 -20.07
CA GLY A 64 5.61 3.12 -20.59
C GLY A 64 4.54 2.43 -19.76
N PHE A 65 4.01 1.36 -20.34
CA PHE A 65 3.05 0.47 -19.71
C PHE A 65 3.77 -0.84 -19.35
N TYR A 66 3.95 -1.08 -18.06
CA TYR A 66 4.71 -2.20 -17.52
C TYR A 66 3.76 -3.22 -16.91
N LYS A 67 3.22 -4.11 -17.75
CA LYS A 67 2.33 -5.19 -17.31
C LYS A 67 3.12 -6.37 -16.75
N GLN A 68 3.33 -6.37 -15.44
CA GLN A 68 4.01 -7.43 -14.69
C GLN A 68 3.61 -7.36 -13.22
N GLN A 69 3.60 -8.49 -12.53
CA GLN A 69 3.51 -8.49 -11.07
C GLN A 69 4.88 -8.14 -10.48
N ILE A 70 4.93 -7.12 -9.62
CA ILE A 70 6.18 -6.57 -9.08
C ILE A 70 6.26 -6.86 -7.57
N ASN A 71 7.35 -7.50 -7.14
CA ASN A 71 7.61 -7.85 -5.75
C ASN A 71 8.91 -7.17 -5.26
N ILE A 72 8.78 -6.17 -4.38
CA ILE A 72 9.89 -5.60 -3.61
C ILE A 72 9.91 -6.30 -2.25
N PRO A 73 10.75 -7.34 -2.05
CA PRO A 73 10.78 -8.09 -0.81
C PRO A 73 11.26 -7.24 0.38
N ASN A 74 10.88 -7.64 1.59
CA ASN A 74 11.20 -6.94 2.83
C ASN A 74 12.71 -6.76 3.09
N ASN A 75 13.53 -7.69 2.60
CA ASN A 75 14.98 -7.65 2.71
C ASN A 75 15.65 -6.69 1.71
N LYS A 76 14.90 -5.95 0.88
CA LYS A 76 15.43 -4.92 -0.03
C LYS A 76 14.92 -3.53 0.36
N PRO A 77 15.37 -2.94 1.49
CA PRO A 77 14.97 -1.60 1.88
C PRO A 77 15.68 -0.50 1.06
N PHE A 78 15.28 0.74 1.27
CA PHE A 78 15.83 1.95 0.63
C PHE A 78 15.71 2.01 -0.90
N VAL A 79 14.67 1.40 -1.47
CA VAL A 79 14.38 1.49 -2.90
C VAL A 79 13.60 2.76 -3.22
N THR A 80 13.94 3.42 -4.32
CA THR A 80 13.18 4.56 -4.87
C THR A 80 12.74 4.22 -6.28
N PHE A 81 11.45 4.31 -6.56
CA PHE A 81 10.95 4.35 -7.93
C PHE A 81 10.71 5.80 -8.35
N ARG A 82 11.27 6.20 -9.50
CA ARG A 82 11.09 7.54 -10.04
C ARG A 82 10.66 7.45 -11.49
N GLY A 83 9.43 7.87 -11.76
CA GLY A 83 8.91 8.06 -13.10
C GLY A 83 9.09 9.50 -13.59
N ASP A 84 8.88 9.69 -14.90
CA ASP A 84 8.86 11.02 -15.51
C ASP A 84 7.49 11.69 -15.35
N ASN A 85 6.42 10.90 -15.44
CA ASN A 85 5.04 11.38 -15.40
C ASN A 85 4.12 10.26 -14.92
N ALA A 86 3.36 10.51 -13.85
CA ALA A 86 2.49 9.50 -13.26
C ALA A 86 1.42 8.97 -14.23
N GLU A 87 0.92 9.79 -15.16
CA GLU A 87 -0.10 9.38 -16.12
C GLU A 87 0.46 8.54 -17.28
N LYS A 88 1.79 8.50 -17.44
CA LYS A 88 2.46 7.81 -18.56
C LYS A 88 3.44 6.73 -18.12
N THR A 89 3.82 6.67 -16.86
CA THR A 89 4.63 5.59 -16.27
C THR A 89 3.71 4.71 -15.41
N ILE A 90 3.21 3.62 -16.00
CA ILE A 90 2.15 2.79 -15.42
C ILE A 90 2.69 1.40 -15.10
N LEU A 91 2.66 1.03 -13.82
CA LEU A 91 2.94 -0.32 -13.31
C LEU A 91 1.61 -1.03 -13.09
N THR A 92 1.38 -2.16 -13.75
CA THR A 92 0.06 -2.77 -13.77
C THR A 92 0.07 -4.29 -13.80
N PHE A 93 -0.99 -4.89 -13.25
CA PHE A 93 -1.32 -6.30 -13.37
C PHE A 93 -2.84 -6.47 -13.27
N ASP A 94 -3.38 -7.69 -13.40
CA ASP A 94 -4.83 -7.93 -13.50
C ASP A 94 -5.31 -9.13 -12.67
N LEU A 95 -4.67 -9.35 -11.52
CA LEU A 95 -4.99 -10.45 -10.62
C LEU A 95 -6.05 -10.04 -9.57
N ASN A 96 -7.01 -10.92 -9.32
CA ASN A 96 -8.02 -10.75 -8.28
C ASN A 96 -7.86 -11.80 -7.17
N ASN A 97 -8.54 -11.57 -6.04
CA ASN A 97 -8.58 -12.48 -4.89
C ASN A 97 -9.04 -13.90 -5.26
N ALA A 98 -10.09 -14.03 -6.08
CA ALA A 98 -10.63 -15.34 -6.46
C ALA A 98 -9.60 -16.24 -7.17
N LYS A 99 -8.72 -15.65 -8.00
CA LYS A 99 -7.66 -16.34 -8.74
C LYS A 99 -6.38 -16.47 -7.92
N SER A 100 -6.05 -15.48 -7.09
CA SER A 100 -4.83 -15.50 -6.26
C SER A 100 -4.97 -16.33 -4.98
N GLY A 101 -6.20 -16.61 -4.53
CA GLY A 101 -6.50 -17.34 -3.29
C GLY A 101 -6.54 -16.47 -2.03
N SER A 102 -6.14 -15.20 -2.11
CA SER A 102 -6.26 -14.21 -1.01
C SER A 102 -6.19 -12.78 -1.57
N THR A 103 -6.76 -11.81 -0.85
CA THR A 103 -6.69 -10.40 -1.26
C THR A 103 -5.24 -9.93 -1.29
N SER A 104 -4.43 -10.32 -0.28
CA SER A 104 -3.00 -9.99 -0.24
C SER A 104 -2.26 -10.51 -1.46
N ALA A 105 -2.54 -11.73 -1.94
CA ALA A 105 -1.86 -12.29 -3.12
C ALA A 105 -2.33 -11.69 -4.46
N SER A 106 -3.38 -10.87 -4.48
CA SER A 106 -3.91 -10.24 -5.71
C SER A 106 -3.13 -8.98 -6.14
N TYR A 107 -2.07 -8.62 -5.43
CA TYR A 107 -1.30 -7.40 -5.68
C TYR A 107 -0.78 -7.32 -7.12
N SER A 108 -0.83 -6.12 -7.69
CA SER A 108 -0.05 -5.77 -8.87
C SER A 108 1.37 -5.39 -8.48
N VAL A 109 1.53 -4.58 -7.42
CA VAL A 109 2.83 -4.24 -6.83
C VAL A 109 2.82 -4.47 -5.32
N TYR A 110 3.74 -5.30 -4.83
CA TYR A 110 4.01 -5.53 -3.41
C TYR A 110 5.25 -4.75 -2.97
N ILE A 111 5.10 -3.94 -1.92
CA ILE A 111 6.15 -3.10 -1.35
C ILE A 111 6.39 -3.54 0.09
N GLY A 112 7.31 -4.48 0.28
CA GLY A 112 7.76 -4.94 1.60
C GLY A 112 9.03 -4.24 2.10
N GLY A 113 9.85 -3.67 1.22
CA GLY A 113 11.10 -3.01 1.57
C GLY A 113 10.89 -1.70 2.33
N HIS A 114 11.43 -1.60 3.56
CA HIS A 114 11.38 -0.37 4.36
C HIS A 114 12.05 0.83 3.69
N ASP A 115 11.68 2.05 4.08
CA ASP A 115 12.24 3.30 3.53
C ASP A 115 12.02 3.49 2.02
N PHE A 116 11.01 2.81 1.48
CA PHE A 116 10.59 2.90 0.09
C PHE A 116 10.12 4.31 -0.28
N ARG A 117 10.45 4.75 -1.50
CA ARG A 117 9.96 6.00 -2.07
C ARG A 117 9.42 5.76 -3.48
N ALA A 118 8.32 6.40 -3.84
CA ALA A 118 7.87 6.48 -5.22
C ALA A 118 7.49 7.91 -5.61
N GLU A 119 7.88 8.31 -6.82
CA GLU A 119 7.61 9.64 -7.37
C GLU A 119 7.10 9.50 -8.82
N ASN A 120 6.02 10.20 -9.15
CA ASN A 120 5.48 10.33 -10.52
C ASN A 120 5.19 8.98 -11.22
N ILE A 121 4.53 8.04 -10.55
CA ILE A 121 4.21 6.70 -11.07
C ILE A 121 2.75 6.35 -10.79
N THR A 122 2.12 5.60 -11.71
CA THR A 122 0.86 4.90 -11.47
C THR A 122 1.10 3.46 -11.02
N PHE A 123 0.43 3.06 -9.94
CA PHE A 123 0.20 1.66 -9.55
C PHE A 123 -1.24 1.31 -9.92
N GLU A 124 -1.44 0.29 -10.75
CA GLU A 124 -2.75 -0.10 -11.24
C GLU A 124 -2.99 -1.59 -11.05
N ASN A 125 -4.22 -1.96 -10.69
CA ASN A 125 -4.75 -3.29 -10.95
C ASN A 125 -5.91 -3.19 -11.96
N SER A 126 -5.68 -3.70 -13.17
CA SER A 126 -6.60 -3.60 -14.29
C SER A 126 -7.65 -4.72 -14.33
N PHE A 127 -7.79 -5.53 -13.26
CA PHE A 127 -8.78 -6.62 -13.20
C PHE A 127 -10.22 -6.13 -13.46
N GLY A 128 -10.61 -5.00 -12.87
CA GLY A 128 -11.95 -4.45 -13.01
C GLY A 128 -12.89 -4.75 -11.83
N LYS A 129 -14.20 -4.83 -12.13
CA LYS A 129 -15.27 -5.03 -11.14
C LYS A 129 -15.46 -6.53 -10.83
N GLY A 130 -15.96 -6.81 -9.62
CA GLY A 130 -16.53 -8.13 -9.27
C GLY A 130 -15.72 -8.95 -8.27
N SER A 131 -14.52 -8.52 -7.89
CA SER A 131 -13.70 -9.14 -6.84
C SER A 131 -12.67 -8.13 -6.32
N GLN A 132 -12.12 -8.37 -5.13
CA GLN A 132 -10.99 -7.64 -4.57
C GLN A 132 -9.77 -7.76 -5.50
N ALA A 133 -9.12 -6.65 -5.82
CA ALA A 133 -7.96 -6.64 -6.70
C ALA A 133 -7.03 -5.47 -6.35
N VAL A 134 -5.88 -5.80 -5.75
CA VAL A 134 -4.99 -4.81 -5.14
C VAL A 134 -4.03 -4.21 -6.18
N ALA A 135 -4.02 -2.89 -6.32
CA ALA A 135 -3.06 -2.16 -7.16
C ALA A 135 -1.70 -2.03 -6.47
N ALA A 136 -1.71 -1.65 -5.20
CA ALA A 136 -0.51 -1.59 -4.38
C ALA A 136 -0.78 -2.18 -3.00
N LEU A 137 0.05 -3.14 -2.61
CA LEU A 137 0.14 -3.66 -1.25
C LEU A 137 1.38 -3.10 -0.58
N VAL A 138 1.21 -2.29 0.45
CA VAL A 138 2.29 -1.61 1.16
C VAL A 138 2.43 -2.16 2.57
N GLU A 139 3.51 -2.92 2.78
CA GLU A 139 3.91 -3.53 4.05
C GLU A 139 5.31 -3.03 4.45
N ALA A 140 5.47 -1.71 4.49
CA ALA A 140 6.75 -1.06 4.71
C ALA A 140 6.61 0.11 5.68
N ASP A 141 7.46 0.12 6.70
CA ASP A 141 7.69 1.30 7.53
C ASP A 141 8.46 2.40 6.77
N ARG A 142 8.07 3.65 7.01
CA ARG A 142 8.62 4.87 6.40
C ARG A 142 8.51 4.91 4.86
N ALA A 143 7.42 4.38 4.33
CA ALA A 143 7.13 4.44 2.89
C ALA A 143 6.57 5.82 2.50
N THR A 144 7.05 6.38 1.39
CA THR A 144 6.54 7.67 0.86
C THR A 144 6.16 7.58 -0.61
N PHE A 145 5.09 8.26 -0.97
CA PHE A 145 4.56 8.32 -2.33
C PHE A 145 4.24 9.79 -2.64
N LYS A 146 4.82 10.32 -3.71
CA LYS A 146 4.64 11.72 -4.11
C LYS A 146 4.22 11.81 -5.57
N ASN A 147 3.13 12.53 -5.82
CA ASN A 147 2.56 12.67 -7.17
C ASN A 147 2.30 11.30 -7.83
N CYS A 148 1.89 10.30 -7.05
CA CYS A 148 1.60 8.96 -7.55
C CYS A 148 0.09 8.77 -7.81
N ARG A 149 -0.26 7.78 -8.61
CA ARG A 149 -1.64 7.37 -8.84
C ARG A 149 -1.85 5.93 -8.41
N PHE A 150 -2.99 5.64 -7.81
CA PHE A 150 -3.41 4.29 -7.41
C PHE A 150 -4.77 4.01 -8.03
N ILE A 151 -4.80 3.05 -8.96
CA ILE A 151 -5.94 2.84 -9.85
C ILE A 151 -6.46 1.40 -9.68
N GLY A 152 -7.74 1.28 -9.31
CA GLY A 152 -8.38 -0.02 -9.16
C GLY A 152 -9.89 0.10 -9.01
N TRP A 153 -10.48 -0.91 -8.37
CA TRP A 153 -11.90 -0.97 -8.02
C TRP A 153 -12.05 -1.29 -6.53
N GLN A 154 -12.45 -2.50 -6.19
CA GLN A 154 -12.49 -2.96 -4.80
C GLN A 154 -11.07 -3.26 -4.31
N ASP A 155 -10.75 -2.79 -3.10
CA ASP A 155 -9.47 -3.05 -2.43
C ASP A 155 -8.23 -2.50 -3.18
N THR A 156 -8.32 -1.29 -3.75
CA THR A 156 -7.27 -0.70 -4.59
C THR A 156 -5.92 -0.54 -3.88
N LEU A 157 -5.90 0.13 -2.73
CA LEU A 157 -4.70 0.40 -1.95
C LEU A 157 -4.77 -0.36 -0.62
N TYR A 158 -3.96 -1.41 -0.53
CA TYR A 158 -3.77 -2.13 0.71
C TYR A 158 -2.61 -1.50 1.49
N ALA A 159 -2.92 -0.47 2.27
CA ALA A 159 -2.02 0.12 3.27
C ALA A 159 -1.88 -0.83 4.47
N LYS A 160 -1.24 -1.99 4.22
CA LYS A 160 -1.25 -3.16 5.10
C LYS A 160 -0.65 -2.87 6.47
N ASN A 161 0.59 -2.36 6.53
CA ASN A 161 1.30 -2.11 7.78
C ASN A 161 2.42 -1.07 7.63
N GLY A 162 2.95 -0.61 8.78
CA GLY A 162 4.02 0.40 8.84
C GLY A 162 3.49 1.83 8.73
N ARG A 163 4.40 2.80 8.82
CA ARG A 163 4.07 4.21 8.67
C ARG A 163 4.25 4.65 7.21
N GLN A 164 3.24 5.32 6.66
CA GLN A 164 3.14 5.59 5.23
C GLN A 164 2.68 7.03 4.99
N PHE A 165 3.26 7.70 3.99
CA PHE A 165 2.92 9.07 3.63
C PHE A 165 2.64 9.19 2.13
N TYR A 166 1.46 9.67 1.79
CA TYR A 166 0.99 9.88 0.42
C TYR A 166 0.76 11.38 0.23
N GLN A 167 1.51 12.01 -0.66
CA GLN A 167 1.47 13.45 -0.89
C GLN A 167 1.12 13.75 -2.35
N ASN A 168 0.11 14.58 -2.58
CA ASN A 168 -0.34 14.97 -3.93
C ASN A 168 -0.69 13.75 -4.80
N CYS A 169 -1.18 12.68 -4.19
CA CYS A 169 -1.52 11.45 -4.91
C CYS A 169 -2.97 11.48 -5.39
N TYR A 170 -3.25 10.71 -6.44
CA TYR A 170 -4.61 10.40 -6.88
C TYR A 170 -4.89 8.94 -6.55
N ILE A 171 -5.97 8.66 -5.81
CA ILE A 171 -6.38 7.30 -5.47
C ILE A 171 -7.82 7.10 -5.91
N GLU A 172 -8.10 6.09 -6.74
CA GLU A 172 -9.47 5.79 -7.18
C GLU A 172 -9.89 4.36 -6.90
N GLY A 173 -11.17 4.16 -6.56
CA GLY A 173 -11.72 2.84 -6.30
C GLY A 173 -13.20 2.87 -5.95
N HIS A 174 -13.72 1.76 -5.40
CA HIS A 174 -15.15 1.55 -5.16
C HIS A 174 -15.46 1.15 -3.71
N VAL A 175 -15.30 -0.13 -3.38
CA VAL A 175 -15.52 -0.66 -2.02
C VAL A 175 -14.17 -0.81 -1.33
N ASP A 176 -14.09 -0.31 -0.10
CA ASP A 176 -12.95 -0.45 0.82
C ASP A 176 -11.59 -0.14 0.16
N PHE A 177 -11.57 0.82 -0.76
CA PHE A 177 -10.45 0.95 -1.69
C PHE A 177 -9.18 1.53 -1.06
N ILE A 178 -9.22 1.96 0.20
CA ILE A 178 -8.08 2.21 1.06
C ILE A 178 -8.28 1.41 2.36
N PHE A 179 -7.50 0.37 2.58
CA PHE A 179 -7.71 -0.56 3.69
C PHE A 179 -6.40 -1.10 4.28
N GLY A 180 -6.48 -1.66 5.49
CA GLY A 180 -5.33 -2.23 6.21
C GLY A 180 -5.03 -1.58 7.57
N GLN A 181 -3.85 -1.86 8.13
CA GLN A 181 -3.44 -1.50 9.49
C GLN A 181 -2.29 -0.47 9.53
N ALA A 182 -1.90 0.13 8.40
CA ALA A 182 -0.86 1.16 8.42
C ALA A 182 -1.26 2.39 9.26
N SER A 183 -0.25 3.11 9.77
CA SER A 183 -0.41 4.53 10.09
C SER A 183 -0.16 5.30 8.80
N ALA A 184 -1.21 5.73 8.11
CA ALA A 184 -1.10 6.37 6.80
C ALA A 184 -1.68 7.78 6.80
N VAL A 185 -0.94 8.74 6.25
CA VAL A 185 -1.44 10.10 6.00
C VAL A 185 -1.48 10.38 4.51
N PHE A 186 -2.65 10.81 4.04
CA PHE A 186 -2.94 11.24 2.67
C PHE A 186 -3.08 12.76 2.68
N GLU A 187 -2.01 13.46 2.31
CA GLU A 187 -1.94 14.92 2.30
C GLU A 187 -2.10 15.48 0.88
N ASN A 188 -3.02 16.43 0.69
CA ASN A 188 -3.31 17.06 -0.59
C ASN A 188 -3.64 16.05 -1.72
N CYS A 189 -4.25 14.92 -1.36
CA CYS A 189 -4.61 13.88 -2.32
C CYS A 189 -6.00 14.13 -2.92
N VAL A 190 -6.21 13.61 -4.13
CA VAL A 190 -7.55 13.42 -4.69
C VAL A 190 -7.97 11.97 -4.47
N ILE A 191 -9.09 11.79 -3.79
CA ILE A 191 -9.68 10.49 -3.50
C ILE A 191 -10.95 10.37 -4.33
N HIS A 192 -10.96 9.48 -5.32
CA HIS A 192 -12.01 9.39 -6.33
C HIS A 192 -12.82 8.09 -6.22
N SER A 193 -14.09 8.22 -5.85
CA SER A 193 -15.03 7.09 -5.80
C SER A 193 -15.64 6.82 -7.18
N LYS A 194 -15.39 5.62 -7.72
CA LYS A 194 -15.88 5.17 -9.04
C LYS A 194 -17.30 4.60 -9.01
N GLY A 195 -17.88 4.49 -7.81
CA GLY A 195 -19.28 4.17 -7.57
C GLY A 195 -19.60 4.14 -6.09
N ASP A 196 -20.81 3.70 -5.74
CA ASP A 196 -21.26 3.56 -4.35
C ASP A 196 -20.31 2.69 -3.52
N GLY A 197 -20.15 2.98 -2.23
CA GLY A 197 -19.29 2.14 -1.39
C GLY A 197 -18.65 2.87 -0.23
N TYR A 198 -17.38 2.56 0.02
CA TYR A 198 -16.65 2.96 1.21
C TYR A 198 -15.23 3.37 0.83
N ILE A 199 -14.81 4.56 1.26
CA ILE A 199 -13.45 5.04 1.01
C ILE A 199 -12.42 4.24 1.82
N ALA A 200 -12.65 4.14 3.13
CA ALA A 200 -11.67 3.61 4.07
C ALA A 200 -12.18 2.40 4.87
N ALA A 201 -11.34 1.37 5.01
CA ALA A 201 -11.59 0.21 5.86
C ALA A 201 -10.39 -0.12 6.77
N PRO A 202 -10.22 0.62 7.89
CA PRO A 202 -9.08 0.43 8.80
C PRO A 202 -9.16 -0.87 9.61
N MET A 203 -8.02 -1.53 9.78
CA MET A 203 -7.82 -2.81 10.46
C MET A 203 -7.04 -2.64 11.79
N ARG A 204 -7.55 -1.81 12.71
CA ARG A 204 -6.93 -1.57 14.01
C ARG A 204 -7.55 -2.46 15.09
N PHE A 205 -6.73 -3.17 15.86
CA PHE A 205 -7.18 -4.24 16.77
C PHE A 205 -7.25 -3.83 18.24
N ALA A 206 -6.56 -2.78 18.65
CA ALA A 206 -6.56 -2.32 20.04
C ALA A 206 -6.45 -0.79 20.16
N ALA A 207 -6.98 -0.26 21.27
CA ALA A 207 -7.02 1.17 21.55
C ALA A 207 -5.65 1.86 21.63
N ASN A 208 -4.59 1.11 21.94
CA ASN A 208 -3.23 1.63 22.07
C ASN A 208 -2.39 1.52 20.78
N GLU A 209 -2.91 0.90 19.71
CA GLU A 209 -2.21 0.85 18.43
C GLU A 209 -2.18 2.24 17.78
N ALA A 210 -1.04 2.62 17.20
CA ALA A 210 -0.86 3.89 16.49
C ALA A 210 -1.45 3.89 15.07
N SER A 211 -1.91 2.75 14.56
CA SER A 211 -2.47 2.58 13.21
C SER A 211 -3.70 3.46 12.95
N GLY A 212 -4.00 3.71 11.68
CA GLY A 212 -5.15 4.49 11.24
C GLY A 212 -4.85 5.36 10.04
N PHE A 213 -5.91 5.85 9.41
CA PHE A 213 -5.83 6.64 8.18
C PHE A 213 -6.20 8.10 8.46
N VAL A 214 -5.38 9.02 7.98
CA VAL A 214 -5.63 10.45 8.06
C VAL A 214 -5.68 11.03 6.66
N PHE A 215 -6.80 11.63 6.30
CA PHE A 215 -6.97 12.42 5.08
C PHE A 215 -6.85 13.89 5.44
N LEU A 216 -5.78 14.52 5.01
CA LEU A 216 -5.42 15.90 5.37
C LEU A 216 -5.45 16.77 4.12
N LYS A 217 -6.23 17.85 4.14
CA LYS A 217 -6.30 18.83 3.03
C LYS A 217 -6.56 18.18 1.67
N SER A 218 -7.24 17.04 1.69
CA SER A 218 -7.51 16.23 0.51
C SER A 218 -8.87 16.62 -0.10
N LYS A 219 -9.17 16.08 -1.27
CA LYS A 219 -10.44 16.29 -1.96
C LYS A 219 -11.10 14.96 -2.27
N LEU A 220 -12.35 14.80 -1.86
CA LEU A 220 -13.18 13.65 -2.19
C LEU A 220 -14.04 13.97 -3.40
N THR A 221 -13.91 13.16 -4.44
CA THR A 221 -14.67 13.27 -5.69
C THR A 221 -15.32 11.93 -6.01
N GLY A 222 -16.35 11.91 -6.85
CA GLY A 222 -16.98 10.65 -7.22
C GLY A 222 -17.80 10.73 -8.50
N ALA A 223 -17.96 9.57 -9.13
CA ALA A 223 -18.79 9.34 -10.30
C ALA A 223 -19.54 8.00 -10.14
N ASN A 224 -20.73 7.88 -10.72
CA ASN A 224 -21.61 6.70 -10.63
C ASN A 224 -21.99 6.32 -9.18
N THR A 225 -22.23 7.33 -8.33
CA THR A 225 -22.49 7.19 -6.90
C THR A 225 -23.95 7.48 -6.55
N GLU A 226 -24.91 6.87 -7.26
CA GLU A 226 -26.34 7.21 -7.09
C GLU A 226 -26.88 6.93 -5.67
N LYS A 227 -26.39 5.87 -5.00
CA LYS A 227 -26.78 5.53 -3.62
C LYS A 227 -25.89 6.22 -2.58
N GLY A 228 -24.76 6.77 -3.02
CA GLY A 228 -23.83 7.54 -2.22
C GLY A 228 -22.70 6.70 -1.63
N VAL A 229 -21.71 7.41 -1.09
CA VAL A 229 -20.46 6.84 -0.56
C VAL A 229 -20.31 7.17 0.90
N PHE A 230 -19.85 6.19 1.68
CA PHE A 230 -19.42 6.39 3.05
C PHE A 230 -17.92 6.73 3.12
N LEU A 231 -17.56 7.61 4.05
CA LEU A 231 -16.19 7.98 4.39
C LEU A 231 -15.37 6.78 4.88
N GLY A 232 -16.01 5.78 5.48
CA GLY A 232 -15.37 4.52 5.83
C GLY A 232 -16.22 3.64 6.74
N ARG A 233 -15.69 2.45 7.03
CA ARG A 233 -16.25 1.47 7.96
C ARG A 233 -15.15 0.70 8.69
N PRO A 234 -15.28 0.42 9.99
CA PRO A 234 -14.20 -0.22 10.75
C PRO A 234 -14.16 -1.69 10.39
N TRP A 235 -13.13 -2.15 9.66
CA TRP A 235 -12.97 -3.58 9.34
C TRP A 235 -12.63 -4.41 10.59
N ARG A 236 -12.03 -3.75 11.61
CA ARG A 236 -11.79 -4.30 12.95
C ARG A 236 -12.18 -3.29 14.02
N ASP A 237 -12.37 -3.80 15.23
CA ASP A 237 -13.14 -3.15 16.30
C ASP A 237 -12.63 -1.75 16.68
N TYR A 238 -11.32 -1.51 16.62
CA TYR A 238 -10.71 -0.22 16.98
C TYR A 238 -10.35 0.64 15.76
N GLY A 239 -10.94 0.34 14.59
CA GLY A 239 -10.72 1.03 13.32
C GLY A 239 -10.65 2.55 13.50
N ARG A 240 -9.66 3.19 12.88
CA ARG A 240 -9.43 4.63 12.99
C ARG A 240 -9.25 5.29 11.63
N THR A 241 -10.11 6.25 11.36
CA THR A 241 -10.06 7.10 10.16
C THR A 241 -10.40 8.53 10.54
N VAL A 242 -9.60 9.48 10.05
CA VAL A 242 -9.74 10.90 10.39
C VAL A 242 -9.70 11.74 9.11
N TYR A 243 -10.63 12.68 8.95
CA TYR A 243 -10.64 13.65 7.86
C TYR A 243 -10.43 15.06 8.42
N ILE A 244 -9.39 15.76 7.95
CA ILE A 244 -8.99 17.10 8.42
C ILE A 244 -8.92 18.02 7.22
N GLU A 245 -9.65 19.14 7.27
CA GLU A 245 -9.66 20.17 6.23
C GLU A 245 -9.89 19.60 4.82
N THR A 246 -10.70 18.55 4.72
CA THR A 246 -10.95 17.82 3.47
C THR A 246 -12.18 18.38 2.76
N GLU A 247 -12.05 18.68 1.47
CA GLU A 247 -13.19 19.07 0.63
C GLU A 247 -13.98 17.82 0.23
N MET A 248 -15.25 17.72 0.64
CA MET A 248 -16.12 16.57 0.42
C MET A 248 -17.17 16.88 -0.65
N GLY A 249 -17.15 16.13 -1.75
CA GLY A 249 -18.18 16.22 -2.80
C GLY A 249 -19.56 15.74 -2.35
N ALA A 250 -20.60 16.12 -3.10
CA ALA A 250 -22.01 15.84 -2.76
C ALA A 250 -22.40 14.35 -2.72
N HIS A 251 -21.55 13.47 -3.25
CA HIS A 251 -21.74 12.02 -3.25
C HIS A 251 -21.54 11.39 -1.85
N ILE A 252 -20.91 12.09 -0.91
CA ILE A 252 -20.75 11.61 0.45
C ILE A 252 -22.09 11.64 1.17
N LYS A 253 -22.47 10.50 1.74
CA LYS A 253 -23.75 10.37 2.46
C LYS A 253 -23.80 11.30 3.68
N PRO A 254 -24.96 11.89 4.02
CA PRO A 254 -25.09 12.73 5.20
C PRO A 254 -24.64 12.05 6.49
N GLU A 255 -24.96 10.76 6.67
CA GLU A 255 -24.57 9.96 7.82
C GLU A 255 -23.03 9.79 7.92
N GLY A 256 -22.34 9.89 6.78
CA GLY A 256 -20.89 9.87 6.65
C GLY A 256 -20.25 8.49 6.83
N TRP A 257 -20.65 7.73 7.83
CA TRP A 257 -19.93 6.54 8.29
C TRP A 257 -20.83 5.32 8.45
N ASN A 258 -20.25 4.14 8.27
CA ASN A 258 -20.90 2.87 8.52
C ASN A 258 -20.14 2.12 9.62
N ASN A 259 -20.86 1.49 10.55
CA ASN A 259 -20.27 0.84 11.72
C ASN A 259 -19.76 -0.59 11.46
N TRP A 260 -20.04 -1.17 10.28
CA TRP A 260 -19.87 -2.60 9.96
C TRP A 260 -20.71 -3.51 10.85
N LEU A 261 -20.44 -3.54 12.16
CA LEU A 261 -21.25 -4.16 13.20
C LEU A 261 -21.60 -3.12 14.29
N PRO A 262 -22.81 -3.16 14.88
CA PRO A 262 -23.25 -2.16 15.86
C PRO A 262 -22.32 -1.99 17.08
N GLU A 263 -21.67 -3.05 17.56
CA GLU A 263 -20.81 -2.98 18.73
C GLU A 263 -19.50 -2.20 18.49
N ARG A 264 -19.06 -2.06 17.23
CA ARG A 264 -17.84 -1.33 16.88
C ARG A 264 -17.97 0.17 17.08
N GLU A 265 -19.20 0.70 17.16
CA GLU A 265 -19.45 2.10 17.52
C GLU A 265 -18.86 2.47 18.89
N LYS A 266 -18.65 1.50 19.78
CA LYS A 266 -18.10 1.72 21.12
C LYS A 266 -16.58 1.87 21.14
N THR A 267 -15.89 1.39 20.11
CA THR A 267 -14.43 1.21 20.10
C THR A 267 -13.74 1.85 18.90
N ALA A 268 -14.43 2.01 17.77
CA ALA A 268 -13.90 2.69 16.59
C ALA A 268 -13.68 4.18 16.88
N TYR A 269 -12.66 4.77 16.26
CA TYR A 269 -12.34 6.19 16.38
C TYR A 269 -12.41 6.85 15.01
N PHE A 270 -13.61 7.30 14.63
CA PHE A 270 -13.83 8.02 13.38
C PHE A 270 -14.07 9.49 13.66
N ALA A 271 -13.33 10.36 12.96
CA ALA A 271 -13.31 11.77 13.32
C ALA A 271 -13.21 12.72 12.11
N GLU A 272 -13.76 13.92 12.27
CA GLU A 272 -13.71 15.00 11.29
C GLU A 272 -13.23 16.31 11.94
N TYR A 273 -12.52 17.14 11.18
CA TYR A 273 -12.13 18.50 11.56
C TYR A 273 -12.21 19.45 10.38
N LYS A 274 -13.08 20.47 10.46
CA LYS A 274 -13.14 21.58 9.49
C LYS A 274 -13.17 21.15 8.00
N SER A 275 -13.78 20.01 7.69
CA SER A 275 -14.06 19.60 6.31
C SER A 275 -15.08 20.55 5.66
N THR A 276 -14.98 20.75 4.35
CA THR A 276 -15.84 21.68 3.58
C THR A 276 -16.50 20.98 2.40
N GLY A 277 -17.32 21.70 1.62
CA GLY A 277 -17.98 21.17 0.44
C GLY A 277 -19.35 20.55 0.73
N ALA A 278 -20.08 20.20 -0.33
CA ALA A 278 -21.48 19.78 -0.24
C ALA A 278 -21.71 18.47 0.57
N GLY A 279 -20.69 17.62 0.69
CA GLY A 279 -20.72 16.38 1.47
C GLY A 279 -20.30 16.54 2.95
N ALA A 280 -19.75 17.69 3.33
CA ALA A 280 -19.34 17.97 4.70
C ALA A 280 -20.56 18.41 5.53
N LYS A 281 -21.24 17.44 6.15
CA LYS A 281 -22.47 17.64 6.93
C LYS A 281 -22.28 17.14 8.38
N PRO A 282 -21.44 17.80 9.20
CA PRO A 282 -21.12 17.33 10.55
C PRO A 282 -22.37 17.10 11.42
N GLU A 283 -23.37 17.98 11.32
CA GLU A 283 -24.63 17.90 12.06
C GLU A 283 -25.53 16.72 11.65
N SER A 284 -25.28 16.10 10.49
CA SER A 284 -26.04 14.95 9.97
C SER A 284 -25.32 13.61 10.19
N ARG A 285 -24.13 13.62 10.78
CA ARG A 285 -23.35 12.41 10.98
C ARG A 285 -23.99 11.48 12.00
N VAL A 286 -23.66 10.20 11.90
CA VAL A 286 -23.96 9.23 12.96
C VAL A 286 -23.35 9.69 14.30
N LYS A 287 -24.06 9.47 15.40
CA LYS A 287 -23.74 10.10 16.71
C LYS A 287 -22.44 9.63 17.37
N TRP A 288 -21.88 8.50 16.93
CA TRP A 288 -20.70 7.88 17.54
C TRP A 288 -19.37 8.40 16.97
N ILE A 289 -19.40 9.37 16.05
CA ILE A 289 -18.17 10.00 15.53
C ILE A 289 -17.72 11.18 16.39
N HIS A 290 -16.44 11.51 16.26
CA HIS A 290 -15.81 12.58 17.01
C HIS A 290 -15.57 13.82 16.13
N GLN A 291 -16.08 14.98 16.54
CA GLN A 291 -15.67 16.25 15.95
C GLN A 291 -14.45 16.76 16.72
N LEU A 292 -13.31 16.85 16.03
CA LEU A 292 -12.06 17.23 16.67
C LEU A 292 -12.06 18.71 17.06
N SER A 293 -11.37 19.03 18.14
CA SER A 293 -10.85 20.36 18.40
C SER A 293 -9.59 20.65 17.58
N GLU A 294 -9.18 21.92 17.54
CA GLU A 294 -7.90 22.29 16.90
C GLU A 294 -6.68 21.63 17.58
N ALA A 295 -6.72 21.48 18.90
CA ALA A 295 -5.62 20.85 19.63
C ALA A 295 -5.50 19.35 19.31
N GLU A 296 -6.64 18.66 19.18
CA GLU A 296 -6.65 17.25 18.79
C GLU A 296 -6.24 17.05 17.33
N SER A 297 -6.67 17.92 16.41
CA SER A 297 -6.30 17.78 14.99
C SER A 297 -4.80 17.85 14.75
N LYS A 298 -4.05 18.61 15.57
CA LYS A 298 -2.58 18.69 15.54
C LYS A 298 -1.88 17.35 15.81
N GLN A 299 -2.53 16.41 16.50
CA GLN A 299 -1.99 15.06 16.75
C GLN A 299 -1.96 14.19 15.48
N PHE A 300 -2.78 14.54 14.49
CA PHE A 300 -2.92 13.80 13.24
C PHE A 300 -2.11 14.41 12.08
N LEU A 301 -1.34 15.48 12.34
CA LEU A 301 -0.41 16.03 11.34
C LEU A 301 0.71 15.03 11.03
N PRO A 302 1.24 14.98 9.78
CA PRO A 302 2.23 13.98 9.37
C PRO A 302 3.43 13.85 10.31
N GLU A 303 4.02 14.97 10.69
CA GLU A 303 5.19 15.05 11.58
C GLU A 303 4.93 14.60 13.03
N THR A 304 3.66 14.53 13.45
CA THR A 304 3.26 14.06 14.78
C THR A 304 2.77 12.62 14.72
N PHE A 305 1.84 12.32 13.82
CA PHE A 305 1.19 11.02 13.70
C PHE A 305 2.16 9.92 13.23
N LEU A 306 3.09 10.28 12.33
CA LEU A 306 4.07 9.35 11.76
C LEU A 306 5.42 9.39 12.47
N LYS A 307 5.55 10.21 13.52
CA LYS A 307 6.80 10.41 14.27
C LYS A 307 7.45 9.11 14.74
N GLY A 308 6.65 8.19 15.28
CA GLY A 308 7.15 6.96 15.91
C GLY A 308 8.21 7.21 16.98
N ALA A 309 8.87 6.14 17.43
CA ALA A 309 9.96 6.24 18.40
C ALA A 309 11.27 6.79 17.79
N ASP A 310 11.41 6.71 16.46
CA ASP A 310 12.59 7.16 15.74
C ASP A 310 12.56 8.65 15.38
N GLY A 311 11.42 9.32 15.53
CA GLY A 311 11.27 10.73 15.19
C GLY A 311 11.09 10.99 13.69
N TRP A 312 10.65 9.99 12.92
CA TRP A 312 10.45 10.11 11.48
C TRP A 312 9.53 11.28 11.12
N ASN A 313 10.04 12.19 10.31
CA ASN A 313 9.23 13.23 9.69
C ASN A 313 9.23 13.01 8.18
N PRO A 314 8.11 12.61 7.56
CA PRO A 314 8.05 12.30 6.13
C PRO A 314 8.18 13.54 5.23
N LYS A 315 8.06 14.75 5.78
CA LYS A 315 8.26 16.02 5.07
C LYS A 315 9.71 16.51 5.09
N SER A 316 10.58 15.84 5.84
CA SER A 316 11.99 16.15 5.93
C SER A 316 12.81 15.11 5.18
N ASP A 317 13.69 15.54 4.29
CA ASP A 317 14.70 14.65 3.69
C ASP A 317 15.84 14.30 4.67
N ILE A 318 15.91 14.98 5.82
CA ILE A 318 16.91 14.72 6.86
C ILE A 318 16.38 13.60 7.78
N LEU A 319 17.04 12.45 7.74
CA LEU A 319 16.94 11.44 8.80
C LEU A 319 17.71 11.97 10.03
N LEU A 320 17.00 12.38 11.08
CA LEU A 320 17.64 12.85 12.31
C LEU A 320 18.32 11.66 13.03
N ASN A 321 19.65 11.60 12.95
CA ASN A 321 20.60 10.67 13.58
C ASN A 321 20.49 9.19 13.15
N SER A 322 21.56 8.73 12.49
CA SER A 322 21.75 7.42 11.85
C SER A 322 22.18 6.27 12.79
N GLU A 323 22.09 6.45 14.11
CA GLU A 323 22.29 5.35 15.05
C GLU A 323 20.98 4.58 15.20
N VAL A 324 20.80 3.60 14.29
CA VAL A 324 19.78 2.53 14.26
C VAL A 324 18.63 2.72 15.26
N LYS A 325 17.69 3.62 14.95
CA LYS A 325 16.45 3.71 15.70
C LYS A 325 15.44 2.70 15.15
N LYS A 326 14.90 1.90 16.07
CA LYS A 326 14.05 0.74 15.85
C LYS A 326 12.86 1.06 14.93
N LEU A 327 12.71 0.28 13.85
CA LEU A 327 11.53 0.31 12.98
C LEU A 327 10.26 0.11 13.82
N SER A 328 9.18 0.81 13.47
CA SER A 328 7.91 0.70 14.22
C SER A 328 7.14 -0.57 13.89
N PHE A 329 7.55 -1.27 12.83
CA PHE A 329 6.92 -2.47 12.32
C PHE A 329 7.97 -3.38 11.69
N GLN A 330 7.79 -4.70 11.84
CA GLN A 330 8.55 -5.74 11.13
C GLN A 330 7.55 -6.73 10.52
N PRO A 331 7.72 -7.15 9.25
CA PRO A 331 6.95 -8.24 8.68
C PRO A 331 7.12 -9.53 9.49
N VAL A 332 6.09 -10.38 9.47
CA VAL A 332 6.15 -11.69 10.13
C VAL A 332 7.02 -12.62 9.28
N GLU A 333 8.09 -13.15 9.87
CA GLU A 333 8.91 -14.20 9.28
C GLU A 333 8.40 -15.58 9.71
N TRP A 334 8.66 -16.62 8.90
CA TRP A 334 8.24 -17.99 9.21
C TRP A 334 8.67 -18.48 10.60
N LYS A 335 9.83 -18.06 11.10
CA LYS A 335 10.31 -18.43 12.44
C LYS A 335 9.47 -17.87 13.59
N ASP A 336 8.64 -16.85 13.32
CA ASP A 336 7.85 -16.12 14.30
C ASP A 336 6.33 -16.30 14.12
N VAL A 337 5.89 -17.07 13.12
CA VAL A 337 4.46 -17.27 12.79
C VAL A 337 3.64 -17.88 13.92
N LEU A 338 4.24 -18.69 14.80
CA LEU A 338 3.54 -19.27 15.95
C LEU A 338 3.47 -18.34 17.17
N LYS A 339 4.18 -17.21 17.15
CA LYS A 339 4.23 -16.22 18.24
C LYS A 339 3.16 -15.14 18.11
N GLN A 340 2.36 -15.19 17.04
CA GLN A 340 1.34 -14.20 16.76
C GLN A 340 0.15 -14.30 17.72
N SER A 341 -0.56 -13.18 17.90
CA SER A 341 -1.75 -13.13 18.75
C SER A 341 -2.88 -14.00 18.20
N LYS A 342 -3.84 -14.38 19.06
CA LYS A 342 -5.01 -15.17 18.62
C LYS A 342 -5.80 -14.46 17.51
N THR A 343 -5.92 -13.14 17.58
CA THR A 343 -6.64 -12.33 16.58
C THR A 343 -5.89 -12.21 15.27
N TRP A 344 -4.56 -12.28 15.27
CA TRP A 344 -3.79 -12.22 14.03
C TRP A 344 -4.07 -13.42 13.11
N TYR A 345 -4.29 -14.62 13.66
CA TYR A 345 -4.61 -15.79 12.83
C TYR A 345 -5.93 -15.71 12.07
N SER A 346 -6.77 -14.69 12.32
CA SER A 346 -8.02 -14.46 11.58
C SER A 346 -7.88 -13.44 10.43
N VAL A 347 -6.71 -12.82 10.25
CA VAL A 347 -6.50 -11.82 9.18
C VAL A 347 -6.16 -12.49 7.84
N ASP A 348 -6.38 -11.76 6.74
CA ASP A 348 -6.09 -12.22 5.38
C ASP A 348 -4.63 -12.68 5.21
N GLU A 349 -3.69 -12.01 5.87
CA GLU A 349 -2.28 -12.40 5.86
C GLU A 349 -2.04 -13.82 6.41
N ALA A 350 -2.75 -14.20 7.47
CA ALA A 350 -2.60 -15.53 8.05
C ALA A 350 -3.16 -16.61 7.11
N SER A 351 -4.26 -16.30 6.42
CA SER A 351 -4.82 -17.16 5.37
C SER A 351 -3.88 -17.28 4.16
N ARG A 352 -3.26 -16.18 3.72
CA ARG A 352 -2.26 -16.20 2.64
C ARG A 352 -1.07 -17.09 2.99
N ILE A 353 -0.51 -16.95 4.19
CA ILE A 353 0.62 -17.78 4.63
C ILE A 353 0.18 -19.25 4.75
N ALA A 354 -1.03 -19.53 5.24
CA ALA A 354 -1.54 -20.90 5.32
C ALA A 354 -1.66 -21.55 3.95
N ASP A 355 -2.18 -20.82 2.96
CA ASP A 355 -2.21 -21.25 1.57
C ASP A 355 -0.80 -21.52 1.02
N GLN A 356 0.17 -20.66 1.32
CA GLN A 356 1.58 -20.90 0.95
C GLN A 356 2.16 -22.15 1.62
N VAL A 357 1.84 -22.42 2.89
CA VAL A 357 2.25 -23.66 3.56
C VAL A 357 1.75 -24.88 2.78
N VAL A 358 0.51 -24.84 2.26
CA VAL A 358 -0.04 -25.92 1.43
C VAL A 358 0.64 -25.98 0.06
N ILE A 359 0.99 -24.84 -0.54
CA ILE A 359 1.71 -24.79 -1.82
C ILE A 359 3.11 -25.39 -1.71
N TYR A 360 3.82 -25.12 -0.61
CA TYR A 360 5.15 -25.68 -0.35
C TYR A 360 5.14 -27.16 0.07
N GLN A 361 3.97 -27.74 0.35
CA GLN A 361 3.87 -29.15 0.70
C GLN A 361 4.01 -30.02 -0.56
N HIS A 362 4.94 -30.97 -0.53
CA HIS A 362 5.13 -31.96 -1.59
C HIS A 362 4.17 -33.14 -1.43
N ASP A 363 4.04 -33.98 -2.48
CA ASP A 363 3.05 -35.05 -2.55
C ASP A 363 3.26 -36.17 -1.50
N ASN A 364 4.48 -36.30 -0.97
CA ASN A 364 4.75 -37.21 0.16
C ASN A 364 4.37 -36.62 1.53
N GLY A 365 3.77 -35.43 1.56
CA GLY A 365 3.34 -34.73 2.76
C GLY A 365 4.43 -33.93 3.47
N GLY A 366 5.68 -33.97 2.99
CA GLY A 366 6.80 -33.25 3.56
C GLY A 366 6.98 -31.82 3.03
N TRP A 367 7.87 -31.07 3.68
CA TRP A 367 8.30 -29.74 3.26
C TRP A 367 9.81 -29.64 3.13
N GLY A 368 10.27 -28.74 2.28
CA GLY A 368 11.67 -28.33 2.20
C GLY A 368 12.16 -27.65 3.49
N LYS A 369 13.48 -27.70 3.74
CA LYS A 369 14.11 -27.05 4.89
C LYS A 369 14.44 -25.58 4.61
N ASN A 370 14.51 -24.77 5.66
CA ASN A 370 14.97 -23.37 5.63
C ASN A 370 14.19 -22.45 4.67
N VAL A 371 12.91 -22.76 4.44
CA VAL A 371 12.01 -21.95 3.63
C VAL A 371 11.29 -20.94 4.52
N ASP A 372 11.36 -19.66 4.17
CA ASP A 372 10.48 -18.66 4.75
C ASP A 372 9.13 -18.68 4.04
N MET A 373 8.22 -19.53 4.52
CA MET A 373 6.88 -19.66 3.94
C MET A 373 5.99 -18.43 4.20
N ALA A 374 6.46 -17.47 5.01
CA ALA A 374 5.78 -16.20 5.21
C ALA A 374 6.16 -15.15 4.14
N ALA A 375 7.26 -15.33 3.41
CA ALA A 375 7.64 -14.41 2.34
C ALA A 375 6.55 -14.28 1.27
N MET A 376 6.34 -13.08 0.75
CA MET A 376 5.34 -12.84 -0.30
C MET A 376 5.79 -13.47 -1.61
N LEU A 377 4.95 -14.34 -2.19
CA LEU A 377 5.17 -14.93 -3.50
C LEU A 377 4.42 -14.15 -4.60
N THR A 378 4.98 -14.17 -5.80
CA THR A 378 4.29 -13.85 -7.05
C THR A 378 3.43 -15.04 -7.50
N GLN A 379 2.47 -14.78 -8.38
CA GLN A 379 1.66 -15.81 -9.03
C GLN A 379 2.53 -16.80 -9.82
N ALA A 380 3.58 -16.31 -10.49
CA ALA A 380 4.51 -17.16 -11.23
C ALA A 380 5.31 -18.11 -10.31
N GLU A 381 5.76 -17.63 -9.15
CA GLU A 381 6.43 -18.48 -8.16
C GLU A 381 5.48 -19.52 -7.57
N ARG A 382 4.23 -19.15 -7.28
CA ARG A 382 3.19 -20.09 -6.81
C ARG A 382 2.95 -21.19 -7.85
N GLU A 383 2.79 -20.84 -9.12
CA GLU A 383 2.59 -21.81 -10.21
C GLU A 383 3.80 -22.71 -10.43
N LYS A 384 5.02 -22.20 -10.22
CA LYS A 384 6.25 -23.00 -10.26
C LYS A 384 6.25 -24.04 -9.13
N LEU A 385 6.02 -23.62 -7.88
CA LEU A 385 5.99 -24.52 -6.73
C LEU A 385 4.94 -25.62 -6.86
N LEU A 386 3.75 -25.29 -7.40
CA LEU A 386 2.70 -26.29 -7.66
C LEU A 386 3.13 -27.39 -8.65
N LYS A 387 4.00 -27.08 -9.61
CA LYS A 387 4.53 -28.07 -10.58
C LYS A 387 5.64 -28.93 -9.98
N GLU A 388 6.31 -28.45 -8.93
CA GLU A 388 7.45 -29.11 -8.29
C GLU A 388 7.02 -30.08 -7.17
N LYS A 389 5.73 -30.15 -6.84
CA LYS A 389 5.20 -30.99 -5.75
C LYS A 389 5.54 -32.48 -5.84
N THR A 390 5.69 -33.00 -7.05
CA THR A 390 6.03 -34.41 -7.30
C THR A 390 7.48 -34.75 -6.98
N ASP A 391 8.37 -33.75 -6.95
CA ASP A 391 9.77 -33.96 -6.53
C ASP A 391 9.81 -34.12 -5.01
N THR A 392 10.21 -35.29 -4.52
CA THR A 392 10.18 -35.62 -3.08
C THR A 392 11.57 -35.76 -2.47
N THR A 393 12.62 -35.48 -3.24
CA THR A 393 14.03 -35.81 -2.92
C THR A 393 14.60 -35.08 -1.70
N GLU A 394 14.18 -33.82 -1.46
CA GLU A 394 14.72 -32.94 -0.40
C GLU A 394 13.69 -32.58 0.69
N THR A 395 12.64 -33.39 0.81
CA THR A 395 11.53 -33.11 1.73
C THR A 395 11.74 -33.76 3.09
N THR A 396 11.20 -33.15 4.15
CA THR A 396 11.26 -33.72 5.50
C THR A 396 9.91 -33.93 6.15
N ILE A 397 9.80 -35.07 6.82
CA ILE A 397 8.81 -35.38 7.85
C ILE A 397 9.60 -35.53 9.16
N ASP A 398 10.20 -34.44 9.62
CA ASP A 398 11.02 -34.40 10.85
C ASP A 398 10.44 -33.39 11.84
N ASN A 399 10.77 -33.58 13.12
CA ASN A 399 10.16 -33.18 14.38
C ASN A 399 9.96 -31.66 14.63
N ARG A 400 10.12 -30.81 13.61
CA ARG A 400 9.84 -29.36 13.64
C ARG A 400 9.28 -28.81 12.33
N SER A 401 9.67 -29.39 11.19
CA SER A 401 9.18 -29.06 9.84
C SER A 401 7.80 -29.64 9.54
N THR A 402 7.32 -30.58 10.37
CA THR A 402 5.91 -31.02 10.33
C THR A 402 5.09 -30.27 11.39
N PHE A 403 5.65 -30.08 12.59
CA PHE A 403 4.94 -29.45 13.69
C PHE A 403 4.57 -28.00 13.41
N THR A 404 5.51 -27.17 12.93
CA THR A 404 5.26 -25.73 12.76
C THR A 404 4.16 -25.48 11.74
N GLN A 405 4.23 -26.19 10.61
CA GLN A 405 3.31 -26.14 9.48
C GLN A 405 1.91 -26.60 9.91
N VAL A 406 1.80 -27.79 10.49
CA VAL A 406 0.50 -28.34 10.92
C VAL A 406 -0.12 -27.50 12.03
N ASN A 407 0.68 -27.06 13.01
CA ASN A 407 0.18 -26.20 14.10
C ASN A 407 -0.27 -24.83 13.56
N TYR A 408 0.47 -24.26 12.62
CA TYR A 408 0.10 -23.01 11.97
C TYR A 408 -1.25 -23.14 11.23
N LEU A 409 -1.39 -24.16 10.39
CA LEU A 409 -2.65 -24.47 9.69
C LEU A 409 -3.81 -24.67 10.68
N ALA A 410 -3.59 -25.41 11.76
CA ALA A 410 -4.60 -25.62 12.80
C ALA A 410 -5.03 -24.32 13.47
N LYS A 411 -4.10 -23.41 13.78
CA LYS A 411 -4.40 -22.09 14.35
C LYS A 411 -5.21 -21.22 13.39
N VAL A 412 -4.86 -21.20 12.10
CA VAL A 412 -5.56 -20.43 11.07
C VAL A 412 -6.97 -20.97 10.83
N ILE A 413 -7.14 -22.30 10.74
CA ILE A 413 -8.46 -22.95 10.61
C ILE A 413 -9.31 -22.65 11.85
N THR A 414 -8.76 -22.82 13.06
CA THR A 414 -9.48 -22.54 14.31
C THR A 414 -9.95 -21.09 14.37
N ALA A 415 -9.07 -20.15 14.00
CA ALA A 415 -9.41 -18.73 13.97
C ALA A 415 -10.45 -18.41 12.88
N SER A 416 -10.39 -19.07 11.73
CA SER A 416 -11.34 -18.89 10.62
C SER A 416 -12.73 -19.41 10.98
N LEU A 417 -12.81 -20.56 11.65
CA LEU A 417 -14.08 -21.11 12.15
C LEU A 417 -14.70 -20.26 13.27
N ALA A 418 -13.89 -19.48 13.98
CA ALA A 418 -14.35 -18.57 15.01
C ALA A 418 -14.79 -17.19 14.48
N LYS A 419 -14.67 -16.93 13.17
CA LYS A 419 -15.10 -15.65 12.58
C LYS A 419 -16.62 -15.52 12.67
N THR A 420 -17.08 -14.52 13.42
CA THR A 420 -18.50 -14.12 13.45
C THR A 420 -18.84 -13.12 12.35
N THR A 421 -17.85 -12.66 11.59
CA THR A 421 -17.99 -11.75 10.44
C THR A 421 -17.43 -12.39 9.17
N PRO A 422 -18.09 -12.24 8.00
CA PRO A 422 -17.56 -12.72 6.73
C PRO A 422 -16.19 -12.09 6.41
N PRO A 423 -15.32 -12.78 5.64
CA PRO A 423 -14.01 -12.26 5.25
C PRO A 423 -14.07 -10.89 4.59
#